data_AF-A0A1S9M4I1-F1
#
_entry.id   AF-A0A1S9M4I1-F1
#
_cell.length_a   1.000
_cell.length_b   1.000
_cell.length_c   1.000
_cell.angle_alpha   90.00
_cell.angle_beta   90.00
_cell.angle_gamma   90.00
#
_symmetry.space_group_name_H-M   'P 1'
#
loop_
_entity.id
_entity.type
_entity.pdbx_description
1 polymer ?
#
loop_
_entity_poly.entity_id
_entity_poly.type
_entity_poly.pdbx_seq_one_letter_code
_entity_poly.pdbx_strand_id
1 'polypeptide(L)'
;MNQKNFFKKYFIEIMVILFMGIIIIIMINMINKNRHYVASPQKPLSFSESEKETFDSEASEIDKSIFTRPKRSSETSQPKIKTTASRFEQIKTYLFQEADHPAVLPLDLSSEEQEKNAELKKSWKLSLDFLKEQKKGVDEEQKKCDEYQSQLNSLQPQIESLKPQKSSLEKEKAVKEQEINNLKQNDRKGNQDKIEKLQD
;
A
#
# COMPACT_ATOMS: atom_id res chain seq x y z
N MET A 1 13.97 -26.77 -28.69
CA MET A 1 14.06 -25.45 -28.02
C MET A 1 14.25 -25.66 -26.51
N ASN A 2 15.32 -25.10 -25.96
CA ASN A 2 15.86 -25.40 -24.62
C ASN A 2 15.02 -24.78 -23.49
N GLN A 3 13.92 -25.43 -23.11
CA GLN A 3 13.03 -25.01 -22.02
C GLN A 3 13.64 -25.21 -20.61
N LYS A 4 14.75 -25.95 -20.50
CA LYS A 4 15.39 -26.32 -19.22
C LYS A 4 16.10 -25.17 -18.49
N ASN A 5 16.28 -24.02 -19.15
CA ASN A 5 17.03 -22.89 -18.57
C ASN A 5 16.14 -21.80 -17.95
N PHE A 6 14.84 -21.78 -18.26
CA PHE A 6 13.92 -20.76 -17.75
C PHE A 6 13.70 -20.92 -16.24
N PHE A 7 13.32 -22.12 -15.81
CA PHE A 7 13.06 -22.41 -14.40
C PHE A 7 14.31 -22.19 -13.55
N LYS A 8 15.50 -22.60 -13.99
CA LYS A 8 16.74 -22.38 -13.23
C LYS A 8 17.08 -20.90 -13.03
N LYS A 9 16.82 -20.06 -14.04
CA LYS A 9 17.14 -18.62 -13.98
C LYS A 9 16.19 -17.85 -13.06
N TYR A 10 14.91 -18.19 -13.09
CA TYR A 10 13.88 -17.46 -12.35
C TYR A 10 13.45 -18.14 -11.05
N PHE A 11 13.98 -19.32 -10.71
CA PHE A 11 13.59 -20.04 -9.50
C PHE A 11 13.79 -19.22 -8.22
N ILE A 12 14.94 -18.55 -8.09
CA ILE A 12 15.27 -17.73 -6.93
C ILE A 12 14.32 -16.52 -6.86
N GLU A 13 14.07 -15.87 -7.98
CA GLU A 13 13.18 -14.71 -8.07
C GLU A 13 11.73 -15.08 -7.74
N ILE A 14 11.25 -16.21 -8.25
CA ILE A 14 9.91 -16.76 -7.93
C ILE A 14 9.82 -17.09 -6.43
N MET A 15 10.86 -17.68 -5.84
CA MET A 15 10.89 -17.96 -4.40
C MET A 15 10.82 -16.68 -3.57
N VAL A 16 11.58 -15.64 -3.92
CA VAL A 16 11.54 -14.35 -3.22
C VAL A 16 10.15 -13.72 -3.28
N ILE A 17 9.50 -13.72 -4.45
CA ILE A 17 8.14 -13.20 -4.62
C ILE A 17 7.15 -13.98 -3.75
N LEU A 18 7.28 -15.31 -3.71
CA LEU A 18 6.43 -16.17 -2.88
C LEU A 18 6.58 -15.86 -1.37
N PHE A 19 7.82 -15.69 -0.90
CA PHE A 19 8.09 -15.35 0.51
C PHE A 19 7.56 -13.97 0.89
N MET A 20 7.75 -12.96 0.03
CA MET A 20 7.22 -11.61 0.27
C MET A 20 5.69 -11.59 0.32
N GLY A 21 5.03 -12.37 -0.54
CA GLY A 21 3.57 -12.53 -0.51
C GLY A 21 3.05 -13.11 0.81
N ILE A 22 3.71 -14.14 1.35
CA ILE A 22 3.34 -14.75 2.64
C ILE A 22 3.49 -13.74 3.79
N ILE A 23 4.57 -12.95 3.81
CA ILE A 23 4.81 -11.93 4.84
C ILE A 23 3.71 -10.86 4.82
N ILE A 24 3.29 -10.40 3.64
CA ILE A 24 2.22 -9.41 3.48
C ILE A 24 0.88 -9.97 4.01
N ILE A 25 0.56 -11.23 3.72
CA ILE A 25 -0.66 -11.88 4.22
C ILE A 25 -0.64 -11.97 5.76
N ILE A 26 0.50 -12.30 6.36
CA ILE A 26 0.66 -12.36 7.82
C ILE A 26 0.48 -10.96 8.44
N MET A 27 1.07 -9.92 7.85
CA MET A 27 0.93 -8.53 8.31
C MET A 27 -0.54 -8.07 8.28
N ILE A 28 -1.27 -8.36 7.19
CA ILE A 28 -2.70 -8.02 7.09
C ILE A 28 -3.52 -8.79 8.13
N ASN A 29 -3.22 -10.07 8.36
CA ASN A 29 -3.91 -10.88 9.36
C ASN A 29 -3.63 -10.39 10.80
N MET A 30 -2.41 -9.93 11.09
CA MET A 30 -2.08 -9.30 12.38
C MET A 30 -2.83 -7.98 12.58
N ILE A 31 -2.89 -7.12 11.55
CA ILE A 31 -3.63 -5.85 11.60
C ILE A 31 -5.14 -6.12 11.81
N ASN A 32 -5.71 -7.11 11.13
CA ASN A 32 -7.12 -7.45 11.25
C ASN A 32 -7.46 -8.07 12.62
N LYS A 33 -6.57 -8.89 13.19
CA LYS A 33 -6.76 -9.42 14.55
C LYS A 33 -6.66 -8.32 15.62
N ASN A 34 -5.80 -7.32 15.45
CA ASN A 34 -5.71 -6.19 16.37
C ASN A 34 -6.87 -5.18 16.26
N ARG A 35 -7.66 -5.20 15.19
CA ARG A 35 -8.85 -4.33 15.04
C ARG A 35 -10.08 -4.81 15.81
N HIS A 36 -10.07 -6.02 16.36
CA HIS A 36 -11.21 -6.55 17.11
C HIS A 36 -11.19 -6.25 18.63
N TYR A 37 -10.22 -5.46 19.11
CA TYR A 37 -10.05 -5.13 20.53
C TYR A 37 -9.98 -3.63 20.85
N VAL A 38 -10.63 -2.76 20.08
CA VAL A 38 -10.94 -1.39 20.57
C VAL A 38 -12.29 -0.94 20.00
N ALA A 39 -13.36 -1.61 20.42
CA ALA A 39 -14.68 -1.00 20.45
C ALA A 39 -14.99 -0.64 21.90
N SER A 40 -14.73 0.61 22.28
CA SER A 40 -15.39 1.21 23.44
C SER A 40 -15.84 2.61 23.06
N PRO A 41 -17.09 2.99 23.38
CA PRO A 41 -17.79 4.10 22.75
C PRO A 41 -17.36 5.45 23.32
N GLN A 42 -17.46 6.48 22.48
CA GLN A 42 -17.36 7.89 22.87
C GLN A 42 -18.32 8.22 24.04
N LYS A 43 -17.81 8.92 25.06
CA LYS A 43 -18.53 9.95 25.82
C LYS A 43 -17.56 10.99 26.42
N PRO A 44 -18.03 12.20 26.77
CA PRO A 44 -17.38 13.46 26.41
C PRO A 44 -16.60 14.09 27.56
N LEU A 45 -15.85 15.15 27.22
CA LEU A 45 -15.16 16.11 28.08
C LEU A 45 -15.76 16.25 29.49
N SER A 46 -14.95 15.98 30.52
CA SER A 46 -15.03 16.68 31.80
C SER A 46 -13.65 16.82 32.44
N PHE A 47 -13.52 17.93 33.15
CA PHE A 47 -12.36 18.55 33.76
C PHE A 47 -11.77 17.74 34.94
N SER A 48 -10.51 18.05 35.27
CA SER A 48 -9.67 17.63 36.41
C SER A 48 -10.31 16.87 37.58
N GLU A 49 -9.65 15.79 38.00
CA GLU A 49 -9.40 15.58 39.43
C GLU A 49 -8.14 14.73 39.65
N SER A 50 -7.30 15.21 40.56
CA SER A 50 -6.10 14.57 41.09
C SER A 50 -6.45 13.49 42.10
N GLU A 51 -5.67 12.40 42.16
CA GLU A 51 -5.23 11.67 43.38
C GLU A 51 -4.47 10.41 42.92
N LYS A 52 -3.16 10.35 43.17
CA LYS A 52 -2.46 9.75 44.32
C LYS A 52 -2.41 8.21 44.31
N GLU A 53 -1.17 7.73 44.24
CA GLU A 53 -0.58 6.53 44.88
C GLU A 53 -1.28 5.17 44.71
N THR A 54 -0.55 4.17 44.21
CA THR A 54 0.06 3.09 45.04
C THR A 54 1.03 2.28 44.18
N PHE A 55 2.22 2.03 44.73
CA PHE A 55 3.28 1.17 44.21
C PHE A 55 2.90 -0.33 44.28
N ASP A 56 3.36 -1.16 43.36
CA ASP A 56 4.35 -2.22 43.66
C ASP A 56 4.69 -3.10 42.45
N SER A 57 6.01 -3.26 42.24
CA SER A 57 6.82 -4.36 41.70
C SER A 57 6.33 -5.16 40.46
N GLU A 58 7.14 -5.49 39.46
CA GLU A 58 8.50 -6.04 39.55
C GLU A 58 9.21 -6.00 38.16
N ALA A 59 10.52 -6.17 38.18
CA ALA A 59 11.53 -5.89 37.16
C ALA A 59 11.32 -6.46 35.73
N SER A 60 11.60 -5.63 34.72
CA SER A 60 12.53 -6.02 33.65
C SER A 60 13.19 -4.78 33.04
N GLU A 61 14.52 -4.68 33.22
CA GLU A 61 15.39 -3.66 32.64
C GLU A 61 15.42 -3.75 31.12
N ILE A 62 14.81 -2.80 30.41
CA ILE A 62 15.22 -2.43 29.05
C ILE A 62 15.17 -0.90 28.93
N ASP A 63 16.35 -0.31 29.11
CA ASP A 63 16.86 0.86 28.40
C ASP A 63 15.92 2.08 28.24
N LYS A 64 15.63 2.75 29.36
CA LYS A 64 15.04 4.10 29.37
C LYS A 64 16.13 5.17 29.13
N SER A 65 16.76 5.17 27.95
CA SER A 65 17.81 6.15 27.61
C SER A 65 17.50 7.08 26.43
N ILE A 66 16.25 7.18 25.96
CA ILE A 66 15.94 8.14 24.87
C ILE A 66 14.55 8.73 25.02
N PHE A 67 14.22 9.40 26.14
CA PHE A 67 13.16 10.42 26.14
C PHE A 67 13.21 11.29 27.42
N THR A 68 14.38 11.81 27.78
CA THR A 68 14.44 12.98 28.66
C THR A 68 13.97 14.19 27.86
N ARG A 69 12.66 14.44 27.89
CA ARG A 69 12.07 15.71 27.47
C ARG A 69 12.85 16.82 28.18
N PRO A 70 13.49 17.76 27.47
CA PRO A 70 14.12 18.90 28.12
C PRO A 70 13.07 19.60 28.98
N LYS A 71 13.41 19.87 30.25
CA LYS A 71 12.60 20.77 31.07
C LYS A 71 12.45 22.06 30.27
N ARG A 72 11.22 22.37 29.85
CA ARG A 72 10.90 23.65 29.20
C ARG A 72 11.39 24.74 30.15
N SER A 73 12.46 25.43 29.74
CA SER A 73 12.80 26.73 30.29
C SER A 73 11.52 27.58 30.28
N SER A 74 11.28 28.33 31.35
CA SER A 74 10.11 29.20 31.50
C SER A 74 9.99 30.11 30.27
N GLU A 75 9.13 29.69 29.35
CA GLU A 75 8.85 30.39 28.11
C GLU A 75 8.23 31.73 28.51
N THR A 76 8.97 32.81 28.28
CA THR A 76 8.47 34.18 28.44
C THR A 76 7.12 34.26 27.75
N SER A 77 6.11 34.75 28.48
CA SER A 77 4.75 34.98 28.00
C SER A 77 4.80 35.59 26.59
N GLN A 78 4.59 34.77 25.56
CA GLN A 78 4.57 35.28 24.19
C GLN A 78 3.52 36.40 24.11
N PRO A 79 3.82 37.55 23.47
CA PRO A 79 2.86 38.63 23.35
C PRO A 79 1.63 38.12 22.60
N LYS A 80 0.49 38.07 23.30
CA LYS A 80 -0.81 37.79 22.66
C LYS A 80 -1.15 38.99 21.79
N ILE A 81 -0.89 38.87 20.50
CA ILE A 81 -1.27 39.90 19.52
C ILE A 81 -2.79 40.02 19.56
N LYS A 82 -3.28 41.16 20.07
CA LYS A 82 -4.70 41.52 19.94
C LYS A 82 -4.92 41.91 18.48
N THR A 83 -5.51 41.01 17.70
CA THR A 83 -5.84 41.26 16.29
C THR A 83 -7.35 41.24 16.09
N THR A 84 -7.84 41.98 15.10
CA THR A 84 -9.25 41.91 14.68
C THR A 84 -9.45 40.72 13.75
N ALA A 85 -10.67 40.18 13.67
CA ALA A 85 -10.98 39.08 12.75
C ALA A 85 -10.67 39.46 11.29
N SER A 86 -10.92 40.72 10.91
CA SER A 86 -10.59 41.25 9.59
C SER A 86 -9.09 41.22 9.31
N ARG A 87 -8.27 41.63 10.28
CA ARG A 87 -6.80 41.66 10.15
C ARG A 87 -6.23 40.24 10.08
N PHE A 88 -6.79 39.31 10.85
CA PHE A 88 -6.45 37.90 10.77
C PHE A 88 -6.75 37.29 9.38
N GLU A 89 -7.95 37.54 8.82
CA GLU A 89 -8.29 37.02 7.50
C GLU A 89 -7.42 37.62 6.38
N GLN A 90 -6.98 38.86 6.50
CA GLN A 90 -6.02 39.47 5.56
C GLN A 90 -4.65 38.78 5.62
N ILE A 91 -4.11 38.55 6.83
CA ILE A 91 -2.85 37.83 7.03
C ILE A 91 -2.95 36.40 6.52
N LYS A 92 -4.06 35.71 6.82
CA LYS A 92 -4.35 34.36 6.34
C LYS A 92 -4.38 34.32 4.82
N THR A 93 -5.12 35.24 4.19
CA THR A 93 -5.20 35.35 2.73
C THR A 93 -3.81 35.57 2.12
N TYR A 94 -3.01 36.46 2.70
CA TYR A 94 -1.63 36.69 2.26
C TYR A 94 -0.72 35.45 2.39
N LEU A 95 -0.83 34.71 3.49
CA LEU A 95 -0.03 33.50 3.74
C LEU A 95 -0.35 32.37 2.76
N PHE A 96 -1.63 32.19 2.43
CA PHE A 96 -2.08 31.11 1.55
C PHE A 96 -2.08 31.47 0.06
N GLN A 97 -1.79 32.73 -0.29
CA GLN A 97 -1.55 33.13 -1.67
C GLN A 97 -0.17 32.67 -2.15
N GLU A 98 -0.16 32.02 -3.31
CA GLU A 98 1.07 31.50 -3.91
C GLU A 98 1.95 32.62 -4.50
N ALA A 99 1.34 33.73 -4.90
CA ALA A 99 2.03 34.90 -5.45
C ALA A 99 2.52 35.85 -4.35
N ASP A 100 3.64 36.52 -4.62
CA ASP A 100 4.20 37.55 -3.75
C ASP A 100 3.54 38.91 -4.02
N HIS A 101 2.32 39.07 -3.48
CA HIS A 101 1.57 40.32 -3.53
C HIS A 101 1.60 41.02 -2.16
N PRO A 102 2.57 41.93 -1.93
CA PRO A 102 2.66 42.67 -0.66
C PRO A 102 1.46 43.59 -0.43
N ALA A 103 0.68 43.91 -1.47
CA ALA A 103 -0.52 44.74 -1.38
C ALA A 103 -1.66 44.14 -0.54
N VAL A 104 -1.58 42.86 -0.15
CA VAL A 104 -2.63 42.15 0.62
C VAL A 104 -2.34 42.17 2.14
N LEU A 105 -1.14 42.60 2.55
CA LEU A 105 -0.79 42.72 3.96
C LEU A 105 -1.41 43.98 4.58
N PRO A 106 -1.89 43.90 5.84
CA PRO A 106 -2.25 45.07 6.60
C PRO A 106 -1.07 46.05 6.71
N LEU A 107 -1.29 47.32 6.33
CA LEU A 107 -0.29 48.40 6.40
C LEU A 107 0.13 48.76 7.83
N ASP A 108 -0.63 48.33 8.83
CA ASP A 108 -0.47 48.67 10.24
C ASP A 108 0.35 47.64 11.04
N LEU A 109 1.05 46.71 10.37
CA LEU A 109 1.89 45.71 11.02
C LEU A 109 3.17 46.33 11.57
N SER A 110 3.53 45.96 12.80
CA SER A 110 4.85 46.30 13.35
C SER A 110 5.96 45.60 12.55
N SER A 111 7.19 46.13 12.62
CA SER A 111 8.34 45.52 11.92
C SER A 111 8.55 44.05 12.33
N GLU A 112 8.31 43.71 13.60
CA GLU A 112 8.43 42.34 14.12
C GLU A 112 7.32 41.42 13.58
N GLU A 113 6.10 41.93 13.45
CA GLU A 113 4.97 41.17 12.87
C GLU A 113 5.20 40.90 11.37
N GLN A 114 5.76 41.88 10.65
CA GLN A 114 6.09 41.72 9.23
C GLN A 114 7.18 40.67 9.00
N GLU A 115 8.23 40.67 9.82
CA GLU A 115 9.31 39.69 9.75
C GLU A 115 8.79 38.26 10.00
N LYS A 116 8.01 38.07 11.08
CA LYS A 116 7.40 36.75 11.37
C LYS A 116 6.46 36.30 10.26
N ASN A 117 5.67 37.21 9.68
CA ASN A 117 4.81 36.87 8.55
C ASN A 117 5.63 36.46 7.31
N ALA A 118 6.77 37.10 7.06
CA ALA A 118 7.67 36.72 5.96
C ALA A 118 8.31 35.34 6.19
N GLU A 119 8.73 35.03 7.42
CA GLU A 119 9.24 33.71 7.80
C GLU A 119 8.17 32.63 7.63
N LEU A 120 6.95 32.88 8.11
CA LEU A 120 5.82 31.97 7.96
C LEU A 120 5.49 31.73 6.49
N LYS A 121 5.47 32.79 5.66
CA LYS A 121 5.22 32.65 4.22
C LYS A 121 6.30 31.83 3.53
N LYS A 122 7.58 32.06 3.88
CA LYS A 122 8.69 31.27 3.35
C LYS A 122 8.58 29.79 3.75
N SER A 123 8.24 29.51 5.01
CA SER A 123 8.01 28.14 5.50
C SER A 123 6.85 27.46 4.79
N TRP A 124 5.73 28.18 4.59
CA TRP A 124 4.59 27.70 3.84
C TRP A 124 4.96 27.36 2.40
N LYS A 125 5.70 28.24 1.71
CA LYS A 125 6.17 28.03 0.33
C LYS A 125 7.03 26.78 0.20
N LEU A 126 7.97 26.56 1.12
CA LEU A 126 8.79 25.34 1.16
C LEU A 126 7.94 24.08 1.32
N SER A 127 6.94 24.15 2.21
CA SER A 127 6.01 23.03 2.44
C SER A 127 5.16 22.74 1.19
N LEU A 128 4.68 23.79 0.52
CA LEU A 128 3.90 23.68 -0.71
C LEU A 128 4.73 23.05 -1.84
N ASP A 129 5.99 23.47 -2.01
CA ASP A 129 6.87 22.93 -3.05
C ASP A 129 7.20 21.45 -2.78
N PHE A 130 7.43 21.08 -1.51
CA PHE A 130 7.57 19.66 -1.13
C PHE A 130 6.32 18.85 -1.46
N LEU A 131 5.12 19.37 -1.18
CA LEU A 131 3.86 18.71 -1.50
C LEU A 131 3.65 18.55 -3.01
N LYS A 132 4.04 19.55 -3.82
CA LYS A 132 3.99 19.44 -5.28
C LYS A 132 4.90 18.35 -5.81
N GLU A 133 6.09 18.21 -5.23
CA GLU A 133 7.03 17.16 -5.64
C GLU A 133 6.51 15.77 -5.27
N GLN A 134 5.95 15.61 -4.07
CA GLN A 134 5.28 14.36 -3.67
C GLN A 134 4.11 14.03 -4.60
N LYS A 135 3.33 15.03 -5.00
CA LYS A 135 2.22 14.86 -5.93
C LYS A 135 2.67 14.29 -7.27
N LYS A 136 3.82 14.74 -7.82
CA LYS A 136 4.36 14.17 -9.07
C LYS A 136 4.62 12.67 -8.94
N GLY A 137 5.24 12.23 -7.84
CA GLY A 137 5.49 10.81 -7.59
C GLY A 137 4.19 10.00 -7.51
N VAL A 138 3.16 10.55 -6.87
CA VAL A 138 1.83 9.94 -6.83
C VAL A 138 1.21 9.86 -8.22
N ASP A 139 1.28 10.92 -9.01
CA ASP A 139 0.73 10.97 -10.37
C ASP A 139 1.44 9.97 -11.30
N GLU A 140 2.76 9.78 -11.15
CA GLU A 140 3.53 8.78 -11.89
C GLU A 140 3.12 7.34 -11.54
N GLU A 141 2.98 7.03 -10.26
CA GLU A 141 2.54 5.70 -9.81
C GLU A 141 1.09 5.44 -10.23
N GLN A 142 0.20 6.44 -10.14
CA GLN A 142 -1.17 6.33 -10.63
C GLN A 142 -1.21 5.97 -12.11
N LYS A 143 -0.36 6.62 -12.93
CA LYS A 143 -0.26 6.31 -14.36
C LYS A 143 0.16 4.87 -14.62
N LYS A 144 1.09 4.31 -13.82
CA LYS A 144 1.48 2.89 -13.92
C LYS A 144 0.31 1.97 -13.56
N CYS A 145 -0.43 2.29 -12.50
CA CYS A 145 -1.63 1.54 -12.13
C CYS A 145 -2.68 1.53 -13.26
N ASP A 146 -2.91 2.68 -13.89
CA ASP A 146 -3.85 2.80 -15.00
C ASP A 146 -3.40 1.96 -16.21
N GLU A 147 -2.09 1.94 -16.50
CA GLU A 147 -1.51 1.11 -17.55
C GLU A 147 -1.72 -0.39 -17.26
N TYR A 148 -1.42 -0.86 -16.05
CA TYR A 148 -1.64 -2.25 -15.66
C TYR A 148 -3.12 -2.64 -15.71
N GLN A 149 -4.01 -1.74 -15.29
CA GLN A 149 -5.45 -1.96 -15.38
C GLN A 149 -5.89 -2.11 -16.85
N SER A 150 -5.35 -1.29 -17.75
CA SER A 150 -5.62 -1.40 -19.19
C SER A 150 -5.11 -2.73 -19.76
N GLN A 151 -3.92 -3.18 -19.36
CA GLN A 151 -3.37 -4.47 -19.79
C GLN A 151 -4.24 -5.64 -19.30
N LEU A 152 -4.68 -5.61 -18.03
CA LEU A 152 -5.60 -6.61 -17.48
C LEU A 152 -6.92 -6.67 -18.23
N ASN A 153 -7.52 -5.51 -18.50
CA ASN A 153 -8.78 -5.41 -19.24
C ASN A 153 -8.64 -5.95 -20.68
N SER A 154 -7.45 -5.88 -21.28
CA SER A 154 -7.16 -6.46 -22.60
C SER A 154 -6.92 -7.97 -22.56
N LEU A 155 -6.26 -8.48 -21.51
CA LEU A 155 -5.91 -9.90 -21.39
C LEU A 155 -7.08 -10.77 -20.93
N GLN A 156 -7.93 -10.25 -20.03
CA GLN A 156 -9.06 -11.01 -19.50
C GLN A 156 -9.98 -11.61 -20.58
N PRO A 157 -10.46 -10.85 -21.58
CA PRO A 157 -11.32 -11.41 -22.63
C PRO A 157 -10.57 -12.42 -23.51
N GLN A 158 -9.27 -12.23 -23.73
CA GLN A 158 -8.45 -13.20 -24.48
C GLN A 158 -8.37 -14.54 -23.74
N ILE A 159 -8.13 -14.51 -22.42
CA ILE A 159 -8.11 -15.72 -21.59
C ILE A 159 -9.49 -16.40 -21.61
N GLU A 160 -10.57 -15.65 -21.47
CA GLU A 160 -11.93 -16.19 -21.54
C GLU A 160 -12.24 -16.85 -22.89
N SER A 161 -11.78 -16.25 -23.99
CA SER A 161 -11.94 -16.81 -25.34
C SER A 161 -11.16 -18.12 -25.56
N LEU A 162 -10.03 -18.30 -24.88
CA LEU A 162 -9.17 -19.49 -25.00
C LEU A 162 -9.66 -20.68 -24.16
N LYS A 163 -10.45 -20.45 -23.11
CA LYS A 163 -11.03 -21.53 -22.27
C LYS A 163 -11.79 -22.60 -23.08
N PRO A 164 -12.74 -22.26 -23.98
CA PRO A 164 -13.45 -23.27 -24.76
C PRO A 164 -12.54 -24.01 -25.74
N GLN A 165 -11.56 -23.34 -26.37
CA GLN A 165 -10.59 -24.00 -27.25
C GLN A 165 -9.78 -25.06 -26.49
N LYS A 166 -9.29 -24.72 -25.29
CA LYS A 166 -8.57 -25.66 -24.43
C LYS A 166 -9.43 -26.88 -24.08
N SER A 167 -10.69 -26.65 -23.69
CA SER A 167 -11.62 -27.75 -23.38
C SER A 167 -11.89 -28.65 -24.59
N SER A 168 -12.03 -28.07 -25.78
CA SER A 168 -12.22 -28.83 -27.02
C SER A 168 -11.01 -29.72 -27.33
N LEU A 169 -9.80 -29.18 -27.21
CA LEU A 169 -8.56 -29.93 -27.43
C LEU A 169 -8.36 -31.05 -26.40
N GLU A 170 -8.73 -30.83 -25.14
CA GLU A 170 -8.70 -31.88 -24.11
C GLU A 170 -9.67 -33.03 -24.44
N LYS A 171 -10.88 -32.72 -24.92
CA LYS A 171 -11.85 -33.74 -25.38
C LYS A 171 -11.33 -34.51 -26.59
N GLU A 172 -10.81 -33.82 -27.60
CA GLU A 172 -10.26 -34.45 -28.80
C GLU A 172 -9.10 -35.38 -28.45
N LYS A 173 -8.22 -34.95 -27.54
CA LYS A 173 -7.13 -35.78 -27.04
C LYS A 173 -7.64 -37.05 -26.35
N ALA A 174 -8.65 -36.93 -25.49
CA ALA A 174 -9.24 -38.08 -24.80
C ALA A 174 -9.85 -39.09 -25.79
N VAL A 175 -10.53 -38.61 -26.83
CA VAL A 175 -11.09 -39.47 -27.90
C VAL A 175 -9.98 -40.21 -28.65
N LYS A 176 -8.93 -39.50 -29.09
CA LYS A 176 -7.79 -40.10 -29.79
C LYS A 176 -7.07 -41.13 -28.93
N GLU A 177 -6.93 -40.86 -27.63
CA GLU A 177 -6.28 -41.79 -26.70
C GLU A 177 -7.11 -43.07 -26.49
N GLN A 178 -8.44 -42.94 -26.43
CA GLN A 178 -9.35 -44.09 -26.41
C GLN A 178 -9.28 -44.90 -27.71
N GLU A 179 -9.25 -44.25 -28.86
CA GLU A 179 -9.13 -44.91 -30.17
C GLU A 179 -7.82 -45.70 -30.29
N ILE A 180 -6.69 -45.11 -29.87
CA ILE A 180 -5.40 -45.79 -29.83
C ILE A 180 -5.44 -47.04 -28.92
N ASN A 181 -6.09 -46.93 -27.76
CA ASN A 181 -6.21 -48.06 -26.84
C ASN A 181 -7.09 -49.19 -27.42
N ASN A 182 -8.18 -48.84 -28.10
CA ASN A 182 -9.04 -49.81 -28.78
C ASN A 182 -8.29 -50.55 -29.90
N LEU A 183 -7.52 -49.82 -30.73
CA LEU A 183 -6.70 -50.42 -31.78
C LEU A 183 -5.67 -51.40 -31.21
N LYS A 184 -4.96 -51.01 -30.14
CA LYS A 184 -4.00 -51.89 -29.45
C LYS A 184 -4.64 -53.14 -28.86
N GLN A 185 -5.87 -53.06 -28.35
CA GLN A 185 -6.60 -54.23 -27.87
C GLN A 185 -7.00 -55.16 -29.02
N ASN A 186 -7.51 -54.62 -30.12
CA ASN A 186 -7.90 -55.40 -31.30
C ASN A 186 -6.70 -56.11 -31.94
N ASP A 187 -5.54 -55.45 -32.06
CA ASP A 187 -4.31 -56.07 -32.57
C ASP A 187 -3.83 -57.23 -31.69
N ARG A 188 -3.93 -57.08 -30.36
CA ARG A 188 -3.60 -58.17 -29.42
C ARG A 188 -4.55 -59.35 -29.57
N LYS A 189 -5.84 -59.09 -29.73
CA LYS A 189 -6.88 -60.11 -29.86
C LYS A 189 -6.74 -60.88 -31.18
N GLY A 190 -6.55 -60.18 -32.30
CA GLY A 190 -6.34 -60.81 -33.61
C GLY A 190 -5.05 -61.62 -33.70
N ASN A 191 -4.02 -61.28 -32.91
CA ASN A 191 -2.81 -62.09 -32.79
C ASN A 191 -3.02 -63.35 -31.93
N GLN A 192 -3.87 -63.30 -30.89
CA GLN A 192 -4.24 -64.51 -30.13
C GLN A 192 -5.03 -65.50 -30.98
N ASP A 193 -6.03 -65.03 -31.72
CA ASP A 193 -6.87 -65.89 -32.58
C ASP A 193 -6.07 -66.61 -33.67
N LYS A 194 -4.97 -65.99 -34.15
CA LYS A 194 -4.05 -66.61 -35.11
C LYS A 194 -3.12 -67.65 -34.48
N ILE A 195 -2.75 -67.48 -33.22
CA ILE A 195 -1.93 -68.44 -32.48
C ILE A 195 -2.75 -69.69 -32.16
N GLU A 196 -4.01 -69.54 -31.71
CA GLU A 196 -4.91 -70.68 -31.47
C GLU A 196 -5.12 -71.51 -32.74
N LYS A 197 -5.37 -70.86 -33.89
CA LYS A 197 -5.53 -71.56 -35.18
C LYS A 197 -4.29 -72.31 -35.70
N LEU A 198 -3.10 -72.05 -35.14
CA LEU A 198 -1.87 -72.76 -35.51
C LEU A 198 -1.55 -73.92 -34.55
N GLN A 199 -2.30 -74.06 -33.46
CA GLN A 199 -2.10 -75.09 -32.44
C GLN A 199 -3.09 -76.27 -32.56
N ASP A 200 -4.12 -76.14 -33.40
CA ASP A 200 -5.03 -77.21 -33.86
C ASP A 200 -4.56 -77.80 -35.20
#